data_AF-A0A811MQ57-F1
#
_entry.id   AF-A0A811MQ57-F1
#
_cell.length_a   1.000
_cell.length_b   1.000
_cell.length_c   1.000
_cell.angle_alpha   90.00
_cell.angle_beta   90.00
_cell.angle_gamma   90.00
#
_symmetry.space_group_name_H-M   'P 1'
#
loop_
_entity.id
_entity.type
_entity.pdbx_description
1 polymer ?
#
loop_
_entity_poly.entity_id
_entity_poly.type
_entity_poly.pdbx_seq_one_letter_code
_entity_poly.pdbx_strand_id
1 'polypeptide(L)'
;MEIWHVIDPGTNVKRSQDRQAVSALLRSVPKDMWQSLGGRKTVKEAWETVQTMRLNADRVKEVNAQKLLKEFENIGFKKGETIDDLGMRITNLVANLKTLGETVDDARMVKKFLHVVPPRFNQVVVSIEMFCDVKKMTVDELVGRLWAAQDRLDNKVEQIIDKAGCLLLVEEDWLEKHKHCFHVGS
;
A
#
# COMPACT_ATOMS: atom_id res chain seq x y z
N MET A 1 -45.02 -6.88 21.46
CA MET A 1 -44.57 -8.28 21.29
C MET A 1 -43.11 -8.22 20.89
N GLU A 2 -42.21 -8.70 21.73
CA GLU A 2 -40.79 -8.75 21.40
C GLU A 2 -40.55 -9.81 20.33
N ILE A 3 -40.15 -9.35 19.14
CA ILE A 3 -39.89 -10.18 17.96
C ILE A 3 -38.78 -11.21 18.22
N TRP A 4 -37.90 -10.94 19.19
CA TRP A 4 -36.78 -11.80 19.57
C TRP A 4 -37.19 -13.17 20.12
N HIS A 5 -38.29 -13.27 20.86
CA HIS A 5 -38.78 -14.56 21.41
C HIS A 5 -39.17 -15.58 20.33
N VAL A 6 -39.42 -15.10 19.10
CA VAL A 6 -39.75 -15.91 17.92
C VAL A 6 -38.48 -16.52 17.29
N ILE A 7 -37.33 -15.88 17.50
CA ILE A 7 -36.03 -16.26 16.96
C ILE A 7 -35.28 -17.13 17.97
N ASP A 8 -35.32 -16.77 19.26
CA ASP A 8 -34.65 -17.47 20.36
C ASP A 8 -35.53 -17.41 21.63
N PRO A 9 -36.02 -18.55 22.17
CA PRO A 9 -35.70 -19.95 21.84
C PRO A 9 -36.34 -20.50 20.55
N GLY A 10 -37.35 -19.82 20.00
CA GLY A 10 -38.05 -20.25 18.77
C GLY A 10 -38.98 -21.46 18.97
N THR A 11 -39.39 -21.73 20.22
CA THR A 11 -40.30 -22.82 20.59
C THR A 11 -41.76 -22.35 20.59
N ASN A 12 -42.66 -23.15 20.02
CA ASN A 12 -44.12 -22.94 20.02
C ASN A 12 -44.61 -21.62 19.37
N VAL A 13 -43.92 -21.18 18.31
CA VAL A 13 -44.21 -19.92 17.61
C VAL A 13 -45.46 -20.05 16.72
N LYS A 14 -46.40 -19.09 16.82
CA LYS A 14 -47.55 -19.03 15.89
C LYS A 14 -47.09 -18.59 14.49
N ARG A 15 -47.63 -19.21 13.44
CA ARG A 15 -47.35 -18.85 12.03
C ARG A 15 -47.57 -17.38 11.69
N SER A 16 -48.45 -16.67 12.41
CA SER A 16 -48.64 -15.22 12.24
C SER A 16 -47.46 -14.40 12.77
N GLN A 17 -46.89 -14.79 13.91
CA GLN A 17 -45.76 -14.12 14.54
C GLN A 17 -44.48 -14.37 13.75
N ASP A 18 -44.30 -15.59 13.25
CA ASP A 18 -43.18 -15.97 12.40
C ASP A 18 -43.16 -15.15 11.10
N ARG A 19 -44.31 -15.02 10.41
CA ARG A 19 -44.44 -14.17 9.21
C ARG A 19 -44.14 -12.69 9.48
N GLN A 20 -44.58 -12.17 10.63
CA GLN A 20 -44.28 -10.79 11.02
C GLN A 20 -42.77 -10.60 11.27
N ALA A 21 -42.13 -11.56 11.93
CA ALA A 21 -40.71 -11.55 12.21
C ALA A 21 -39.86 -11.69 10.93
N VAL A 22 -40.25 -12.56 9.98
CA VAL A 22 -39.61 -12.65 8.66
C VAL A 22 -39.74 -11.33 7.90
N SER A 23 -40.92 -10.69 7.91
CA SER A 23 -41.10 -9.39 7.25
C SER A 23 -40.18 -8.32 7.86
N ALA A 24 -40.06 -8.28 9.18
CA ALA A 24 -39.13 -7.37 9.87
C ALA A 24 -37.67 -7.68 9.49
N LEU A 25 -37.28 -8.95 9.45
CA LEU A 25 -35.95 -9.39 9.04
C LEU A 25 -35.64 -8.93 7.61
N LEU A 26 -36.53 -9.17 6.65
CA LEU A 26 -36.35 -8.78 5.24
C LEU A 26 -36.20 -7.26 5.05
N ARG A 27 -36.83 -6.45 5.90
CA ARG A 27 -36.65 -4.98 5.89
C ARG A 27 -35.30 -4.54 6.43
N SER A 28 -34.68 -5.35 7.29
CA SER A 28 -33.39 -5.06 7.93
C SER A 28 -32.17 -5.53 7.12
N VAL A 29 -32.38 -6.40 6.13
CA VAL A 29 -31.30 -6.97 5.31
C VAL A 29 -31.34 -6.43 3.86
N PRO A 30 -30.16 -6.30 3.20
CA PRO A 30 -30.10 -5.94 1.79
C PRO A 30 -30.93 -6.87 0.89
N LYS A 31 -31.48 -6.32 -0.19
CA LYS A 31 -32.31 -7.07 -1.16
C LYS A 31 -31.57 -8.26 -1.78
N ASP A 32 -30.25 -8.15 -1.92
CA ASP A 32 -29.41 -9.20 -2.50
C ASP A 32 -29.41 -10.49 -1.65
N MET A 33 -29.71 -10.38 -0.35
CA MET A 33 -29.83 -11.53 0.55
C MET A 33 -31.20 -12.22 0.46
N TRP A 34 -32.21 -11.58 -0.15
CA TRP A 34 -33.59 -12.07 -0.14
C TRP A 34 -33.76 -13.40 -0.86
N GLN A 35 -33.01 -13.63 -1.95
CA GLN A 35 -33.07 -14.90 -2.68
C GLN A 35 -32.64 -16.08 -1.82
N SER A 36 -31.61 -15.89 -0.99
CA SER A 36 -31.11 -16.94 -0.09
C SER A 36 -31.99 -17.18 1.12
N LEU A 37 -32.88 -16.22 1.44
CA LEU A 37 -33.86 -16.32 2.53
C LEU A 37 -35.21 -16.89 2.06
N GLY A 38 -35.53 -16.82 0.77
CA GLY A 38 -36.84 -17.20 0.22
C GLY A 38 -37.24 -18.66 0.39
N GLY A 39 -36.31 -19.55 0.76
CA GLY A 39 -36.57 -20.98 0.99
C GLY A 39 -36.71 -21.40 2.46
N ARG A 40 -36.64 -20.48 3.42
CA ARG A 40 -36.66 -20.81 4.86
C ARG A 40 -38.08 -20.89 5.41
N LYS A 41 -38.35 -21.89 6.25
CA LYS A 41 -39.70 -22.18 6.76
C LYS A 41 -40.03 -21.41 8.04
N THR A 42 -39.01 -20.93 8.74
CA THR A 42 -39.13 -20.18 10.00
C THR A 42 -38.23 -18.96 9.99
N VAL A 43 -38.57 -17.94 10.79
CA VAL A 43 -37.69 -16.77 11.00
C VAL A 43 -36.36 -17.16 11.61
N LYS A 44 -36.32 -18.23 12.42
CA LYS A 44 -35.10 -18.74 13.04
C LYS A 44 -34.11 -19.24 11.98
N GLU A 45 -34.55 -20.08 11.05
CA GLU A 45 -33.73 -20.54 9.92
C GLU A 45 -33.25 -19.37 9.03
N ALA A 46 -34.13 -18.38 8.83
CA ALA A 46 -33.78 -17.17 8.09
C ALA A 46 -32.70 -16.35 8.83
N TRP A 47 -32.82 -16.19 10.15
CA TRP A 47 -31.85 -15.52 11.00
C TRP A 47 -30.49 -16.23 11.02
N GLU A 48 -30.47 -17.55 11.19
CA GLU A 48 -29.25 -18.38 11.14
C GLU A 48 -28.55 -18.27 9.78
N THR A 49 -29.32 -18.19 8.68
CA THR A 49 -28.78 -17.97 7.34
C THR A 49 -28.11 -16.59 7.23
N VAL A 50 -28.78 -15.52 7.71
CA VAL A 50 -28.20 -14.17 7.73
C VAL A 50 -26.92 -14.14 8.56
N GLN A 51 -26.92 -14.78 9.73
CA GLN A 51 -25.75 -14.86 10.61
C GLN A 51 -24.59 -15.57 9.91
N THR A 52 -24.85 -16.73 9.30
CA THR A 52 -23.84 -17.49 8.56
C THR A 52 -23.26 -16.68 7.40
N MET A 53 -24.10 -15.97 6.65
CA MET A 53 -23.66 -15.11 5.55
C MET A 53 -22.76 -13.96 6.02
N ARG A 54 -23.12 -13.31 7.14
CA ARG A 54 -22.31 -12.25 7.74
C ARG A 54 -20.96 -12.78 8.23
N LEU A 55 -20.96 -13.91 8.95
CA LEU A 55 -19.73 -14.58 9.39
C LEU A 55 -18.83 -14.94 8.20
N ASN A 56 -19.41 -15.44 7.11
CA ASN A 56 -18.64 -15.74 5.90
C ASN A 56 -18.08 -14.47 5.25
N ALA A 57 -18.85 -13.39 5.19
CA ALA A 57 -18.38 -12.11 4.67
C ALA A 57 -17.22 -11.55 5.52
N ASP A 58 -17.32 -11.65 6.84
CA ASP A 58 -16.26 -11.20 7.76
C ASP A 58 -15.00 -12.08 7.63
N ARG A 59 -15.15 -13.40 7.48
CA ARG A 59 -14.02 -14.30 7.16
C ARG A 59 -13.33 -13.95 5.85
N VAL A 60 -14.09 -13.55 4.82
CA VAL A 60 -13.51 -13.11 3.53
C VAL A 60 -12.75 -11.80 3.69
N LYS A 61 -13.29 -10.84 4.46
CA LYS A 61 -12.57 -9.59 4.79
C LYS A 61 -11.26 -9.87 5.51
N GLU A 62 -11.28 -10.77 6.49
CA GLU A 62 -10.08 -11.19 7.23
C GLU A 62 -9.02 -11.77 6.29
N VAL A 63 -9.40 -12.71 5.42
CA VAL A 63 -8.47 -13.30 4.45
C VAL A 63 -7.88 -12.23 3.51
N ASN A 64 -8.69 -11.27 3.07
CA ASN A 64 -8.21 -10.15 2.24
C ASN A 64 -7.26 -9.23 3.01
N ALA A 65 -7.55 -8.93 4.28
CA ALA A 65 -6.70 -8.12 5.15
C ALA A 65 -5.34 -8.80 5.34
N GLN A 66 -5.33 -10.10 5.64
CA GLN A 66 -4.10 -10.89 5.76
C GLN A 66 -3.28 -10.91 4.45
N LYS A 67 -3.97 -11.01 3.29
CA LYS A 67 -3.30 -10.93 1.99
C LYS A 67 -2.62 -9.58 1.78
N LEU A 68 -3.31 -8.48 2.07
CA LEU A 68 -2.75 -7.13 1.94
C LEU A 68 -1.62 -6.88 2.95
N LEU A 69 -1.72 -7.37 4.19
CA LEU A 69 -0.63 -7.31 5.17
C LEU A 69 0.61 -8.07 4.67
N LYS A 70 0.42 -9.24 4.07
CA LYS A 70 1.52 -9.97 3.43
C LYS A 70 2.12 -9.21 2.26
N GLU A 71 1.31 -8.51 1.48
CA GLU A 71 1.79 -7.66 0.38
C GLU A 71 2.56 -6.44 0.91
N PHE A 72 2.10 -5.81 1.99
CA PHE A 72 2.82 -4.76 2.70
C PHE A 72 4.20 -5.25 3.15
N GLU A 73 4.24 -6.42 3.79
CA GLU A 73 5.51 -6.96 4.31
C GLU A 73 6.48 -7.41 3.21
N ASN A 74 5.98 -7.81 2.05
CA ASN A 74 6.81 -8.17 0.91
C ASN A 74 7.01 -7.01 -0.07
N ILE A 75 6.57 -5.79 0.30
CA ILE A 75 6.75 -4.64 -0.58
C ILE A 75 8.25 -4.42 -0.80
N GLY A 76 8.60 -4.17 -2.05
CA GLY A 76 9.96 -3.92 -2.48
C GLY A 76 9.96 -2.93 -3.62
N PHE A 77 11.10 -2.25 -3.76
CA PHE A 77 11.35 -1.36 -4.88
C PHE A 77 11.50 -2.17 -6.17
N LYS A 78 10.72 -1.82 -7.20
CA LYS A 78 10.73 -2.51 -8.49
C LYS A 78 11.74 -1.86 -9.45
N LYS A 79 12.17 -2.62 -10.45
CA LYS A 79 13.04 -2.10 -11.50
C LYS A 79 12.30 -1.03 -12.32
N GLY A 80 12.90 0.15 -12.47
CA GLY A 80 12.31 1.28 -13.19
C GLY A 80 11.25 2.06 -12.40
N GLU A 81 11.00 1.68 -11.16
CA GLU A 81 10.13 2.43 -10.26
C GLU A 81 10.81 3.72 -9.78
N THR A 82 10.04 4.78 -9.55
CA THR A 82 10.51 6.01 -8.91
C THR A 82 10.24 6.00 -7.40
N ILE A 83 10.82 6.95 -6.66
CA ILE A 83 10.56 7.08 -5.22
C ILE A 83 9.09 7.46 -4.96
N ASP A 84 8.52 8.32 -5.81
CA ASP A 84 7.12 8.73 -5.73
C ASP A 84 6.17 7.54 -5.97
N ASP A 85 6.45 6.71 -6.98
CA ASP A 85 5.67 5.51 -7.29
C ASP A 85 5.62 4.53 -6.10
N LEU A 86 6.77 4.30 -5.45
CA LEU A 86 6.84 3.46 -4.26
C LEU A 86 5.99 4.06 -3.12
N GLY A 87 6.08 5.37 -2.90
CA GLY A 87 5.27 6.07 -1.90
C GLY A 87 3.78 5.93 -2.15
N MET A 88 3.33 6.17 -3.38
CA MET A 88 1.93 5.98 -3.78
C MET A 88 1.45 4.55 -3.54
N ARG A 89 2.27 3.55 -3.86
CA ARG A 89 1.92 2.13 -3.61
C ARG A 89 1.77 1.82 -2.13
N ILE A 90 2.70 2.27 -1.29
CA ILE A 90 2.64 2.06 0.17
C ILE A 90 1.37 2.71 0.72
N THR A 91 1.10 3.98 0.36
CA THR A 91 -0.07 4.72 0.82
C THR A 91 -1.38 4.08 0.36
N ASN A 92 -1.48 3.67 -0.91
CA ASN A 92 -2.67 2.99 -1.43
C ASN A 92 -2.93 1.65 -0.72
N LEU A 93 -1.87 0.89 -0.44
CA LEU A 93 -1.99 -0.40 0.23
C LEU A 93 -2.49 -0.22 1.67
N VAL A 94 -1.96 0.76 2.40
CA VAL A 94 -2.43 1.09 3.75
C VAL A 94 -3.85 1.64 3.74
N ALA A 95 -4.23 2.45 2.75
CA ALA A 95 -5.61 2.90 2.58
C ALA A 95 -6.56 1.70 2.40
N ASN A 96 -6.19 0.71 1.58
CA ASN A 96 -6.98 -0.51 1.41
C ASN A 96 -7.10 -1.31 2.71
N LEU A 97 -6.01 -1.46 3.47
CA LEU A 97 -6.04 -2.11 4.79
C LEU A 97 -7.01 -1.39 5.75
N LYS A 98 -7.00 -0.04 5.74
CA LYS A 98 -7.92 0.79 6.52
C LYS A 98 -9.38 0.54 6.19
N THR A 99 -9.73 0.29 4.92
CA THR A 99 -11.12 -0.06 4.54
C THR A 99 -11.56 -1.42 5.08
N LEU A 100 -10.62 -2.31 5.41
CA LEU A 100 -10.88 -3.63 5.99
C LEU A 100 -10.84 -3.63 7.53
N GLY A 101 -10.58 -2.47 8.15
CA GLY A 101 -10.48 -2.32 9.61
C GLY A 101 -9.07 -2.47 10.17
N GLU A 102 -8.07 -2.71 9.32
CA GLU A 102 -6.68 -2.80 9.71
C GLU A 102 -6.02 -1.42 9.71
N THR A 103 -5.15 -1.15 10.68
CA THR A 103 -4.43 0.13 10.75
C THR A 103 -2.93 -0.08 10.72
N VAL A 104 -2.26 0.73 9.92
CA VAL A 104 -0.80 0.81 9.85
C VAL A 104 -0.44 2.26 10.13
N ASP A 105 0.45 2.48 11.09
CA ASP A 105 0.93 3.79 11.47
C ASP A 105 1.97 4.32 10.48
N ASP A 106 2.04 5.65 10.35
CA ASP A 106 3.00 6.32 9.46
C ASP A 106 4.44 5.94 9.79
N ALA A 107 4.79 5.76 11.07
CA ALA A 107 6.14 5.36 11.45
C ALA A 107 6.51 3.97 10.92
N ARG A 108 5.58 3.01 10.92
CA ARG A 108 5.77 1.70 10.28
C ARG A 108 5.88 1.83 8.76
N MET A 109 5.10 2.70 8.13
CA MET A 109 5.20 2.96 6.69
C MET A 109 6.57 3.54 6.32
N VAL A 110 7.02 4.57 7.04
CA VAL A 110 8.33 5.23 6.82
C VAL A 110 9.48 4.26 7.04
N LYS A 111 9.46 3.47 8.11
CA LYS A 111 10.47 2.42 8.34
C LYS A 111 10.48 1.40 7.22
N LYS A 112 9.31 0.97 6.76
CA LYS A 112 9.22 0.01 5.65
C LYS A 112 9.81 0.60 4.38
N PHE A 113 9.49 1.86 4.09
CA PHE A 113 10.01 2.62 2.96
C PHE A 113 11.55 2.68 3.00
N LEU A 114 12.12 3.14 4.12
CA LEU A 114 13.57 3.23 4.32
C LEU A 114 14.30 1.89 4.18
N HIS A 115 13.63 0.78 4.51
CA HIS A 115 14.20 -0.56 4.37
C HIS A 115 14.23 -1.07 2.92
N VAL A 116 13.26 -0.64 2.10
CA VAL A 116 13.08 -1.18 0.74
C VAL A 116 13.69 -0.30 -0.35
N VAL A 117 14.11 0.93 -0.02
CA VAL A 117 14.72 1.84 -0.99
C VAL A 117 16.03 1.28 -1.55
N PRO A 118 16.37 1.59 -2.82
CA PRO A 118 17.58 1.08 -3.45
C PRO A 118 18.86 1.53 -2.73
N PRO A 119 19.95 0.72 -2.79
CA PRO A 119 21.21 1.00 -2.10
C PRO A 119 21.86 2.37 -2.41
N ARG A 120 21.56 2.97 -3.56
CA ARG A 120 22.03 4.33 -3.91
C ARG A 120 21.58 5.40 -2.90
N PHE A 121 20.50 5.15 -2.16
CA PHE A 121 20.00 6.05 -1.12
C PHE A 121 20.55 5.75 0.27
N ASN A 122 21.40 4.73 0.45
CA ASN A 122 21.86 4.29 1.78
C ASN A 122 22.44 5.42 2.64
N GLN A 123 23.24 6.33 2.04
CA GLN A 123 23.81 7.45 2.78
C GLN A 123 22.73 8.40 3.33
N VAL A 124 21.67 8.63 2.55
CA VAL A 124 20.54 9.47 2.94
C VAL A 124 19.71 8.77 4.01
N VAL A 125 19.45 7.47 3.84
CA VAL A 125 18.76 6.63 4.83
C VAL A 125 19.47 6.67 6.18
N VAL A 126 20.77 6.42 6.22
CA VAL A 126 21.57 6.49 7.47
C VAL A 126 21.47 7.87 8.11
N SER A 127 21.55 8.93 7.31
CA SER A 127 21.43 10.30 7.83
C SER A 127 20.04 10.57 8.43
N ILE A 128 18.98 10.08 7.79
CA ILE A 128 17.61 10.19 8.30
C ILE A 128 17.48 9.42 9.62
N GLU A 129 17.98 8.19 9.69
CA GLU A 129 17.89 7.36 10.89
C GLU A 129 18.68 7.93 12.08
N MET A 130 19.83 8.57 11.81
CA MET A 130 20.67 9.16 12.85
C MET A 130 20.14 10.50 13.37
N PHE A 131 19.64 11.36 12.47
CA PHE A 131 19.39 12.76 12.79
C PHE A 131 17.92 13.15 12.83
N CYS A 132 16.99 12.27 12.44
CA CYS A 132 15.58 12.61 12.33
C CYS A 132 14.68 11.69 13.18
N ASP A 133 13.57 12.25 13.66
CA ASP A 133 12.58 11.48 14.41
C ASP A 133 11.66 10.72 13.45
N VAL A 134 12.08 9.50 13.07
CA VAL A 134 11.34 8.59 12.19
C VAL A 134 9.93 8.28 12.72
N LYS A 135 9.67 8.41 14.03
CA LYS A 135 8.35 8.12 14.61
C LYS A 135 7.30 9.19 14.31
N LYS A 136 7.74 10.41 13.98
CA LYS A 136 6.86 11.56 13.69
C LYS A 136 6.85 11.95 12.22
N MET A 137 7.68 11.30 11.42
CA MET A 137 7.82 11.59 10.01
C MET A 137 6.66 10.98 9.22
N THR A 138 6.19 11.73 8.22
CA THR A 138 5.20 11.23 7.27
C THR A 138 5.89 10.62 6.04
N VAL A 139 5.17 9.80 5.27
CA VAL A 139 5.69 9.25 4.01
C VAL A 139 5.99 10.37 3.00
N ASP A 140 5.12 11.37 2.91
CA ASP A 140 5.32 12.50 1.98
C ASP A 140 6.58 13.31 2.33
N GLU A 141 6.83 13.53 3.62
CA GLU A 141 8.05 14.18 4.09
C GLU A 141 9.31 13.36 3.73
N LEU A 142 9.26 12.03 3.93
CA LEU A 142 10.35 11.15 3.55
C LEU A 142 10.62 11.20 2.04
N VAL A 143 9.57 11.11 1.22
CA VAL A 143 9.65 11.18 -0.25
C VAL A 143 10.30 12.49 -0.69
N GLY A 144 9.87 13.63 -0.13
CA GLY A 144 10.47 14.92 -0.43
C GLY A 144 11.96 15.01 -0.08
N ARG A 145 12.37 14.43 1.04
CA ARG A 145 13.79 14.38 1.46
C ARG A 145 14.64 13.51 0.53
N LEU A 146 14.13 12.34 0.15
CA LEU A 146 14.81 11.44 -0.78
C LEU A 146 14.93 12.08 -2.17
N TRP A 147 13.88 12.75 -2.63
CA TRP A 147 13.89 13.47 -3.91
C TRP A 147 14.90 14.62 -3.90
N ALA A 148 14.91 15.45 -2.86
CA ALA A 148 15.89 16.54 -2.73
C ALA A 148 17.34 16.04 -2.66
N ALA A 149 17.57 14.84 -2.11
CA ALA A 149 18.87 14.22 -2.13
C ALA A 149 19.25 13.67 -3.52
N GLN A 150 18.29 13.05 -4.22
CA GLN A 150 18.47 12.55 -5.59
C GLN A 150 18.86 13.67 -6.54
N ASP A 151 18.13 14.79 -6.52
CA ASP A 151 18.39 15.96 -7.36
C ASP A 151 19.83 16.48 -7.18
N ARG A 152 20.32 16.56 -5.94
CA ARG A 152 21.71 16.97 -5.65
C ARG A 152 22.75 15.98 -6.15
N LEU A 153 22.46 14.68 -6.11
CA LEU A 153 23.36 13.64 -6.60
C LEU A 153 23.45 13.68 -8.12
N ASP A 154 22.32 13.81 -8.80
CA ASP A 154 22.27 13.85 -10.27
C ASP A 154 22.98 15.10 -10.81
N ASN A 155 22.73 16.27 -10.21
CA ASN A 155 23.47 17.50 -10.52
C ASN A 155 24.99 17.35 -10.37
N LYS A 156 25.46 16.59 -9.38
CA LYS A 156 26.90 16.34 -9.17
C LYS A 156 27.47 15.41 -10.23
N VAL A 157 26.70 14.40 -10.65
CA VAL A 157 27.10 13.48 -11.72
C VAL A 157 27.23 14.22 -13.05
N GLU A 158 26.27 15.08 -13.39
CA GLU A 158 26.33 15.91 -14.61
C GLU A 158 27.59 16.79 -14.64
N GLN A 159 27.92 17.46 -13.54
CA GLN A 159 29.14 18.27 -13.44
C GLN A 159 30.44 17.46 -13.60
N ILE A 160 30.45 16.20 -13.15
CA ILE A 160 31.61 15.31 -13.32
C ILE A 160 31.75 14.91 -14.79
N ILE A 161 30.63 14.58 -15.44
CA ILE A 161 30.60 14.19 -16.85
C ILE A 161 31.06 15.36 -17.73
N ASP A 162 30.56 16.58 -17.47
CA ASP A 162 30.95 17.80 -18.19
C ASP A 162 32.47 18.05 -18.07
N LYS A 163 33.01 18.01 -16.85
CA LYS A 163 34.46 18.17 -16.62
C LYS A 163 35.29 17.08 -17.28
N ALA A 164 34.86 15.83 -17.24
CA ALA A 164 35.55 14.73 -17.90
C ALA A 164 35.53 14.89 -19.42
N GLY A 165 34.41 15.33 -20.00
CA GLY A 165 34.30 15.66 -21.42
C GLY A 165 35.26 16.78 -21.82
N CYS A 166 35.34 17.86 -21.04
CA CYS A 166 36.30 18.93 -21.30
C CYS A 166 37.76 18.45 -21.26
N LEU A 167 38.11 17.56 -20.33
CA LEU A 167 39.46 17.00 -20.25
C LEU A 167 39.83 16.16 -21.48
N LEU A 168 38.90 15.35 -21.98
CA LEU A 168 39.10 14.54 -23.18
C LEU A 168 39.29 15.42 -24.43
N LEU A 169 38.48 16.48 -24.59
CA LEU A 169 38.64 17.44 -25.68
C LEU A 169 40.02 18.14 -25.62
N VAL A 170 40.47 18.52 -24.43
CA VAL A 170 41.80 19.12 -24.24
C VAL A 170 42.94 18.12 -24.54
N GLU A 171 42.77 16.85 -24.21
CA GLU A 171 43.73 15.80 -24.54
C GLU A 171 43.81 15.55 -26.05
N GLU A 172 42.67 15.51 -26.74
CA GLU A 172 42.59 15.41 -28.22
C GLU A 172 43.29 16.61 -28.88
N ASP A 173 42.97 17.83 -28.47
CA ASP A 173 43.59 19.07 -28.96
C ASP A 173 45.13 19.08 -28.75
N TRP A 174 45.59 18.52 -27.63
CA TRP A 174 47.03 18.42 -27.32
C TRP A 174 47.72 17.39 -28.22
N LEU A 175 47.11 16.22 -28.41
CA LEU A 175 47.62 15.16 -29.29
C LEU A 175 47.68 15.61 -30.76
N GLU A 176 46.68 16.36 -31.24
CA GLU A 176 46.67 16.91 -32.59
C GLU A 176 47.81 17.91 -32.83
N LYS A 177 48.03 18.84 -31.89
CA LYS A 177 49.14 19.81 -31.98
C LYS A 177 50.50 19.14 -31.96
N HIS A 178 50.69 18.10 -31.16
CA HIS A 178 51.98 17.40 -31.07
C HIS A 178 52.23 16.44 -32.24
N LYS A 179 51.21 15.91 -32.94
CA LYS A 179 51.40 15.17 -34.20
C LYS A 179 52.07 16.00 -35.30
N HIS A 180 51.78 17.30 -35.35
CA HIS A 180 52.38 18.23 -36.31
C HIS A 180 53.84 18.59 -35.97
N CYS A 181 54.27 18.49 -34.71
CA CYS A 181 55.65 18.79 -34.31
C CYS A 181 56.66 17.68 -34.60
N PHE A 182 56.23 16.42 -34.74
CA PHE A 182 57.14 15.29 -34.99
C PHE A 182 57.41 14.98 -36.48
N HIS A 183 56.83 15.73 -37.42
CA HIS A 183 57.05 15.56 -38.87
C HIS A 183 57.96 16.62 -39.51
N VAL A 184 58.53 17.56 -38.73
CA VAL A 184 59.43 18.61 -39.24
C VAL A 184 60.88 18.34 -38.78
N GLY A 185 61.34 17.13 -39.06
CA GLY A 185 62.68 16.66 -38.69
C GLY A 185 63.06 15.39 -39.44
N SER A 186 63.14 15.50 -40.77
CA SER A 186 63.87 14.57 -41.66
C SER A 186 64.77 15.40 -42.56
#